data_AF-A0A7S0CGG4-F1
#
_entry.id   AF-A0A7S0CGG4-F1
#
_cell.length_a   1.000
_cell.length_b   1.000
_cell.length_c   1.000
_cell.angle_alpha   90.00
_cell.angle_beta   90.00
_cell.angle_gamma   90.00
#
_symmetry.space_group_name_H-M   'P 1'
#
loop_
_entity.id
_entity.type
_entity.pdbx_description
1 polymer ?
#
loop_
_entity_poly.entity_id
_entity_poly.type
_entity_poly.pdbx_seq_one_letter_code
_entity_poly.pdbx_strand_id
1 'polypeptide(L)'
;KVHRCLQLLERMKDLGARGYTKSRPNSYAYNYLIDACATSLNGLHSPTKLHADPGNKPSDAFRIASQLFTQILSSSDTTLQADPYTYGFYLKACYHLLPNQGSITGSTSGDGTKTLETIATKAFQLASRNGQVSKEVIYWYQLACPEVDYKRMLGPDSLVQ
;
A
#
# COMPACT_ATOMS: atom_id res chain seq x y z
N LYS A 1 -3.32 -10.46 12.04
CA LYS A 1 -1.88 -10.09 11.92
C LYS A 1 -1.66 -8.57 11.98
N VAL A 2 -2.35 -7.80 11.14
CA VAL A 2 -2.27 -6.33 11.07
C VAL A 2 -2.41 -5.63 12.44
N HIS A 3 -3.41 -5.98 13.24
CA HIS A 3 -3.64 -5.40 14.58
C HIS A 3 -2.43 -5.51 15.54
N ARG A 4 -1.71 -6.64 15.54
CA ARG A 4 -0.52 -6.81 16.39
C ARG A 4 0.65 -5.94 15.91
N CYS A 5 0.81 -5.82 14.60
CA CYS A 5 1.85 -4.96 14.02
C CYS A 5 1.55 -3.47 14.31
N LEU A 6 0.27 -3.06 14.32
CA LEU A 6 -0.12 -1.70 14.73
C LEU A 6 0.20 -1.43 16.20
N GLN A 7 -0.10 -2.38 17.10
CA GLN A 7 0.27 -2.25 18.52
C GLN A 7 1.78 -2.09 18.71
N LEU A 8 2.59 -2.81 17.92
CA LEU A 8 4.04 -2.65 17.94
C LEU A 8 4.46 -1.26 17.46
N LEU A 9 3.86 -0.75 16.37
CA LEU A 9 4.15 0.59 15.86
C LEU A 9 3.81 1.69 16.88
N GLU A 10 2.66 1.59 17.54
CA GLU A 10 2.27 2.54 18.58
C GLU A 10 3.23 2.47 19.79
N ARG A 11 3.68 1.27 20.17
CA ARG A 11 4.71 1.12 21.19
C ARG A 11 6.05 1.73 20.77
N MET A 12 6.45 1.60 19.51
CA MET A 12 7.66 2.25 18.97
C MET A 12 7.54 3.78 19.03
N LYS A 13 6.37 4.33 18.72
CA LYS A 13 6.09 5.77 18.84
C LYS A 13 6.18 6.26 20.29
N ASP A 14 5.55 5.57 21.24
CA ASP A 14 5.60 5.91 22.67
C ASP A 14 7.04 5.87 23.21
N LEU A 15 7.80 4.82 22.90
CA LEU A 15 9.21 4.73 23.27
C LEU A 15 10.03 5.86 22.64
N GLY A 16 9.78 6.19 21.37
CA GLY A 16 10.39 7.31 20.69
C GLY A 16 10.13 8.65 21.37
N ALA A 17 8.88 8.91 21.76
CA ALA A 17 8.46 10.12 22.47
C ALA A 17 9.10 10.24 23.86
N ARG A 18 9.41 9.11 24.51
CA ARG A 18 10.15 9.05 25.78
C ARG A 18 11.67 9.21 25.62
N GLY A 19 12.17 9.46 24.41
CA GLY A 19 13.59 9.67 24.14
C GLY A 19 14.38 8.41 23.78
N TYR A 20 13.73 7.25 23.62
CA TYR A 20 14.40 6.04 23.14
C TYR A 20 14.55 6.09 21.61
N THR A 21 15.55 6.84 21.14
CA THR A 21 15.78 7.14 19.71
C THR A 21 15.94 5.88 18.84
N LYS A 22 16.54 4.81 19.36
CA LYS A 22 16.72 3.53 18.66
C LYS A 22 15.42 2.75 18.44
N SER A 23 14.36 3.09 19.17
CA SER A 23 13.07 2.42 19.10
C SER A 23 12.04 3.18 18.27
N ARG A 24 12.42 4.32 17.66
CA ARG A 24 11.54 5.10 16.80
C ARG A 24 11.19 4.31 15.54
N PRO A 25 9.93 4.38 15.08
CA PRO A 25 9.57 3.75 13.81
C PRO A 25 10.24 4.49 12.65
N ASN A 26 10.70 3.73 11.68
CA ASN A 26 11.33 4.20 10.45
C ASN A 26 10.53 3.73 9.23
N SER A 27 10.98 4.09 8.03
CA SER A 27 10.33 3.67 6.78
C SER A 27 10.14 2.15 6.67
N TYR A 28 11.12 1.35 7.12
CA TYR A 28 11.01 -0.11 7.13
C TYR A 28 9.82 -0.63 7.94
N ALA A 29 9.60 -0.09 9.14
CA ALA A 29 8.47 -0.51 9.99
C ALA A 29 7.12 -0.21 9.32
N TYR A 30 7.00 0.95 8.68
CA TYR A 30 5.81 1.36 7.93
C TYR A 30 5.61 0.49 6.68
N ASN A 31 6.67 0.31 5.88
CA ASN A 31 6.65 -0.50 4.66
C ASN A 31 6.20 -1.94 4.95
N TYR A 32 6.77 -2.56 5.99
CA TYR A 32 6.40 -3.91 6.38
C TYR A 32 4.93 -4.03 6.82
N LEU A 33 4.41 -2.99 7.48
CA LEU A 33 3.01 -2.93 7.88
C LEU A 33 2.06 -2.76 6.69
N ILE A 34 2.41 -1.92 5.72
CA ILE A 34 1.65 -1.74 4.49
C ILE A 34 1.61 -3.06 3.71
N ASP A 35 2.74 -3.74 3.57
CA ASP A 35 2.81 -5.06 2.91
C ASP A 35 2.03 -6.14 3.69
N ALA A 36 2.09 -6.12 5.02
CA ALA A 36 1.29 -7.01 5.86
C ALA A 36 -0.22 -6.78 5.69
N CYS A 37 -0.65 -5.54 5.43
CA CYS A 37 -2.03 -5.24 5.05
C CYS A 37 -2.35 -5.82 3.67
N ALA A 38 -1.49 -5.58 2.69
CA ALA A 38 -1.65 -6.05 1.32
C ALA A 38 -1.72 -7.59 1.20
N THR A 39 -1.09 -8.32 2.11
CA THR A 39 -1.06 -9.79 2.14
C THR A 39 -2.05 -10.40 3.13
N SER A 40 -2.79 -9.59 3.88
CA SER A 40 -3.71 -10.07 4.92
C SER A 40 -4.89 -10.89 4.38
N LEU A 41 -5.22 -10.76 3.09
CA LEU A 41 -6.25 -11.55 2.41
C LEU A 41 -5.71 -12.83 1.74
N ASN A 42 -4.39 -13.02 1.61
CA ASN A 42 -3.81 -14.18 0.90
C ASN A 42 -3.96 -15.52 1.67
N GLY A 43 -4.75 -15.56 2.75
CA GLY A 43 -5.32 -16.81 3.27
C GLY A 43 -6.45 -17.39 2.40
N LEU A 44 -6.99 -16.63 1.43
CA LEU A 44 -8.16 -17.04 0.63
C LEU A 44 -7.84 -17.97 -0.56
N HIS A 45 -6.56 -18.19 -0.90
CA HIS A 45 -6.14 -19.15 -1.95
C HIS A 45 -5.68 -20.51 -1.40
N SER A 46 -6.05 -20.84 -0.15
CA SER A 46 -6.02 -22.23 0.31
C SER A 46 -7.43 -22.81 0.15
N PRO A 47 -7.65 -23.85 -0.67
CA PRO A 47 -8.95 -24.54 -0.77
C PRO A 47 -9.34 -25.28 0.51
N THR A 48 -8.57 -25.13 1.60
CA THR A 48 -8.85 -25.68 2.92
C THR A 48 -8.57 -24.65 4.01
N LYS A 49 -9.48 -24.60 5.01
CA LYS A 49 -9.47 -23.85 6.29
C LYS A 49 -10.31 -22.55 6.24
N LEU A 50 -11.56 -22.57 6.71
CA LEU A 50 -11.95 -22.43 8.13
C LEU A 50 -10.98 -21.55 8.93
N HIS A 51 -11.51 -20.46 9.51
CA HIS A 51 -10.80 -19.39 10.23
C HIS A 51 -10.26 -18.25 9.36
N ALA A 52 -11.10 -17.73 8.45
CA ALA A 52 -11.10 -16.30 8.22
C ALA A 52 -11.38 -15.61 9.57
N ASP A 53 -10.49 -14.73 10.01
CA ASP A 53 -10.70 -13.87 11.18
C ASP A 53 -11.93 -12.99 10.88
N PRO A 54 -13.09 -13.19 11.53
CA PRO A 54 -14.34 -12.53 11.16
C PRO A 54 -14.30 -11.01 11.33
N GLY A 55 -13.25 -10.46 11.97
CA GLY A 55 -13.06 -9.03 12.19
C GLY A 55 -12.27 -8.29 11.11
N ASN A 56 -11.64 -8.95 10.14
CA ASN A 56 -10.68 -8.29 9.24
C ASN A 56 -11.21 -8.19 7.81
N LYS A 57 -12.19 -7.30 7.60
CA LYS A 57 -12.75 -7.03 6.26
C LYS A 57 -11.66 -6.39 5.38
N PRO A 58 -11.59 -6.71 4.06
CA PRO A 58 -10.70 -6.04 3.10
C PRO A 58 -10.65 -4.52 3.24
N SER A 59 -11.80 -3.91 3.55
CA SER A 59 -11.97 -2.48 3.81
C SER A 59 -11.12 -1.95 4.96
N ASP A 60 -10.96 -2.71 6.05
CA ASP A 60 -10.17 -2.28 7.22
C ASP A 60 -8.67 -2.37 6.95
N ALA A 61 -8.22 -3.43 6.30
CA ALA A 61 -6.81 -3.56 5.91
C ALA A 61 -6.41 -2.43 4.95
N PHE A 62 -7.27 -2.10 3.98
CA PHE A 62 -7.01 -0.99 3.05
C PHE A 62 -7.01 0.37 3.75
N ARG A 63 -7.96 0.59 4.67
CA ARG A 63 -8.00 1.81 5.48
C ARG A 63 -6.72 1.99 6.28
N ILE A 64 -6.22 0.93 6.92
CA ILE A 64 -4.97 0.95 7.68
C ILE A 64 -3.78 1.23 6.77
N ALA A 65 -3.67 0.54 5.62
CA ALA A 65 -2.61 0.78 4.65
C ALA A 65 -2.60 2.23 4.16
N SER A 66 -3.77 2.80 3.87
CA SER A 66 -3.92 4.20 3.44
C SER A 66 -3.54 5.20 4.53
N GLN A 67 -3.89 4.92 5.79
CA GLN A 67 -3.48 5.75 6.92
C GLN A 67 -1.97 5.73 7.12
N LEU A 68 -1.34 4.57 7.05
CA LEU A 68 0.12 4.43 7.17
C LEU A 68 0.86 5.12 6.03
N PHE A 69 0.39 4.94 4.79
CA PHE A 69 0.93 5.62 3.61
C PHE A 69 0.81 7.15 3.74
N THR A 70 -0.32 7.65 4.21
CA THR A 70 -0.50 9.10 4.45
C THR A 70 0.41 9.61 5.56
N GLN A 71 0.60 8.84 6.64
CA GLN A 71 1.48 9.20 7.76
C GLN A 71 2.94 9.33 7.31
N ILE A 72 3.47 8.37 6.55
CA ILE A 72 4.85 8.44 6.06
C ILE A 72 5.04 9.58 5.06
N LEU A 73 4.06 9.86 4.21
CA LEU A 73 4.11 11.00 3.27
C LEU A 73 4.01 12.37 3.94
N SER A 74 3.31 12.46 5.08
CA SER A 74 3.12 13.73 5.81
C SER A 74 4.17 13.94 6.91
N SER A 75 5.09 13.00 7.07
CA SER A 75 6.11 13.05 8.11
C SER A 75 7.18 14.10 7.79
N SER A 76 7.46 14.98 8.75
CA SER A 76 8.63 15.87 8.72
C SER A 76 9.89 15.21 9.29
N ASP A 77 9.79 13.99 9.82
CA ASP A 77 10.91 13.26 10.38
C ASP A 77 11.78 12.71 9.24
N THR A 78 13.04 13.13 9.20
CA THR A 78 14.04 12.66 8.22
C THR A 78 14.29 11.15 8.27
N THR A 79 14.00 10.50 9.41
CA THR A 79 14.13 9.04 9.58
C THR A 79 12.91 8.27 9.05
N LEU A 80 11.84 8.99 8.70
CA LEU A 80 10.58 8.45 8.20
C LEU A 80 10.23 9.15 6.89
N GLN A 81 10.88 8.70 5.81
CA GLN A 81 10.66 9.17 4.44
C GLN A 81 10.12 8.02 3.58
N ALA A 82 9.20 8.34 2.68
CA ALA A 82 8.70 7.35 1.73
C ALA A 82 9.78 7.01 0.70
N ASP A 83 9.98 5.71 0.48
CA ASP A 83 10.95 5.16 -0.47
C ASP A 83 10.20 4.36 -1.55
N PRO A 84 10.87 3.75 -2.55
CA PRO A 84 10.16 3.04 -3.62
C PRO A 84 9.35 1.84 -3.10
N TYR A 85 9.73 1.23 -1.98
CA TYR A 85 8.98 0.15 -1.36
C TYR A 85 7.69 0.66 -0.73
N THR A 86 7.68 1.87 -0.17
CA THR A 86 6.46 2.51 0.35
C THR A 86 5.38 2.58 -0.72
N TYR A 87 5.72 3.08 -1.92
CA TYR A 87 4.76 3.17 -3.03
C TYR A 87 4.41 1.79 -3.61
N GLY A 88 5.39 0.92 -3.78
CA GLY A 88 5.18 -0.43 -4.30
C GLY A 88 4.22 -1.24 -3.43
N PHE A 89 4.44 -1.26 -2.12
CA PHE A 89 3.57 -1.96 -1.18
C PHE A 89 2.19 -1.30 -1.06
N TYR A 90 2.09 0.02 -1.17
CA TYR A 90 0.78 0.67 -1.20
C TYR A 90 -0.01 0.33 -2.47
N LEU A 91 0.63 0.32 -3.64
CA LEU A 91 0.01 -0.12 -4.90
C LEU A 91 -0.42 -1.60 -4.85
N LYS A 92 0.42 -2.46 -4.27
CA LYS A 92 0.07 -3.86 -3.96
C LYS A 92 -1.17 -3.95 -3.07
N ALA A 93 -1.25 -3.12 -2.03
CA ALA A 93 -2.43 -3.04 -1.16
C ALA A 93 -3.67 -2.59 -1.92
N CYS A 94 -3.56 -1.60 -2.82
CA CYS A 94 -4.66 -1.16 -3.67
C CYS A 94 -5.17 -2.33 -4.53
N TYR A 95 -4.26 -3.02 -5.24
CA TYR A 95 -4.62 -4.13 -6.12
C TYR A 95 -5.30 -5.29 -5.40
N HIS A 96 -4.82 -5.69 -4.21
CA HIS A 96 -5.40 -6.82 -3.47
C HIS A 96 -6.65 -6.49 -2.65
N LEU A 97 -6.77 -5.26 -2.14
CA LEU A 97 -7.78 -4.93 -1.14
C LEU A 97 -8.94 -4.09 -1.69
N LEU A 98 -8.78 -3.45 -2.85
CA LEU A 98 -9.88 -2.76 -3.55
C LEU A 98 -10.63 -3.72 -4.49
N PRO A 99 -11.92 -3.50 -4.75
CA PRO A 99 -12.70 -4.35 -5.64
C PRO A 99 -12.14 -4.28 -7.07
N ASN A 100 -11.45 -5.34 -7.51
CA ASN A 100 -11.04 -5.51 -8.90
C ASN A 100 -12.12 -6.36 -9.60
N GLN A 101 -12.78 -5.85 -10.64
CA GLN A 101 -14.00 -6.44 -11.21
C GLN A 101 -13.81 -7.75 -12.01
N GLY A 102 -12.79 -8.53 -11.69
CA GLY A 102 -12.53 -9.85 -12.27
C GLY A 102 -13.32 -11.01 -11.64
N SER A 103 -14.09 -10.79 -10.56
CA SER A 103 -15.00 -11.81 -10.03
C SER A 103 -16.25 -11.89 -10.91
N ILE A 104 -16.27 -12.92 -11.76
CA ILE A 104 -17.34 -13.33 -12.67
C ILE A 104 -18.63 -13.62 -11.90
N THR A 105 -19.36 -12.58 -11.48
CA THR A 105 -20.77 -12.68 -11.10
C THR A 105 -21.43 -11.40 -11.56
N GLY A 106 -22.09 -11.47 -12.71
CA GLY A 106 -22.64 -10.32 -13.44
C GLY A 106 -23.45 -9.38 -12.55
N SER A 107 -22.89 -8.21 -12.28
CA SER A 107 -23.62 -7.02 -11.82
C SER A 107 -22.77 -5.79 -12.14
N THR A 108 -23.06 -5.23 -13.30
CA THR A 108 -22.65 -3.91 -13.78
C THR A 108 -22.86 -2.84 -12.73
N SER A 109 -21.78 -2.44 -12.07
CA SER A 109 -21.66 -1.12 -11.44
C SER A 109 -20.21 -0.71 -11.58
N GLY A 110 -19.91 0.08 -12.63
CA GLY A 110 -18.55 0.49 -13.04
C GLY A 110 -17.85 1.49 -12.09
N ASP A 111 -18.18 1.45 -10.80
CA ASP A 111 -17.69 2.38 -9.77
C ASP A 111 -16.42 1.86 -9.06
N GLY A 112 -16.31 0.54 -8.88
CA GLY A 112 -15.17 -0.11 -8.23
C GLY A 112 -13.85 0.00 -9.03
N THR A 113 -13.90 -0.29 -10.34
CA THR A 113 -12.71 -0.19 -11.22
C THR A 113 -12.18 1.24 -11.28
N LYS A 114 -13.09 2.23 -11.37
CA LYS A 114 -12.73 3.65 -11.35
C LYS A 114 -12.05 4.04 -10.03
N THR A 115 -12.46 3.45 -8.91
CA THR A 115 -11.87 3.71 -7.60
C THR A 115 -10.44 3.18 -7.51
N LEU A 116 -10.20 1.92 -7.90
CA LEU A 116 -8.84 1.34 -7.95
C LEU A 116 -7.92 2.17 -8.86
N GLU A 117 -8.37 2.42 -10.09
CA GLU A 117 -7.59 3.16 -11.08
C GLU A 117 -7.24 4.57 -10.58
N THR A 118 -8.21 5.28 -10.01
CA THR A 118 -7.99 6.64 -9.48
C THR A 118 -6.98 6.65 -8.35
N ILE A 119 -7.09 5.72 -7.40
CA ILE A 119 -6.20 5.66 -6.23
C ILE A 119 -4.79 5.24 -6.66
N ALA A 120 -4.67 4.18 -7.46
CA ALA A 120 -3.39 3.69 -7.96
C ALA A 120 -2.67 4.74 -8.82
N THR A 121 -3.40 5.44 -9.68
CA THR A 121 -2.87 6.54 -10.51
C THR A 121 -2.32 7.67 -9.66
N LYS A 122 -3.04 8.10 -8.61
CA LYS A 122 -2.53 9.12 -7.68
C LYS A 122 -1.27 8.65 -6.94
N ALA A 123 -1.23 7.40 -6.48
CA ALA A 123 -0.06 6.84 -5.82
C ALA A 123 1.15 6.78 -6.77
N PHE A 124 0.95 6.38 -8.03
CA PHE A 124 2.01 6.35 -9.05
C PHE A 124 2.51 7.75 -9.40
N GLN A 125 1.63 8.75 -9.52
CA GLN A 125 2.01 10.14 -9.73
C GLN A 125 2.86 10.68 -8.57
N LEU A 126 2.50 10.35 -7.33
CA LEU A 126 3.28 10.72 -6.15
C LEU A 126 4.67 10.05 -6.17
N ALA A 127 4.75 8.76 -6.52
CA ALA A 127 6.02 8.07 -6.69
C ALA A 127 6.89 8.76 -7.76
N SER A 128 6.29 9.09 -8.91
CA SER A 128 6.96 9.77 -10.03
C SER A 128 7.49 11.15 -9.61
N ARG A 129 6.65 11.97 -8.97
CA ARG A 129 7.04 13.30 -8.49
C ARG A 129 8.16 13.26 -7.46
N ASN A 130 8.20 12.22 -6.64
CA ASN A 130 9.20 12.09 -5.57
C ASN A 130 10.46 11.33 -6.04
N GLY A 131 10.56 10.98 -7.32
CA GLY A 131 11.69 10.22 -7.87
C GLY A 131 11.79 8.79 -7.32
N GLN A 132 10.67 8.21 -6.88
CA GLN A 132 10.59 6.90 -6.21
C GLN A 132 9.99 5.81 -7.11
N VAL A 133 10.06 5.97 -8.44
CA VAL A 133 9.57 4.94 -9.37
C VAL A 133 10.63 3.85 -9.51
N SER A 134 10.31 2.66 -9.01
CA SER A 134 11.12 1.46 -9.18
C SER A 134 10.39 0.40 -10.01
N LYS A 135 11.08 -0.69 -10.36
CA LYS A 135 10.47 -1.87 -11.00
C LYS A 135 9.27 -2.41 -10.22
N GLU A 136 9.34 -2.39 -8.89
CA GLU A 136 8.25 -2.83 -8.00
C GLU A 136 7.03 -1.92 -8.12
N VAL A 137 7.25 -0.59 -8.17
CA VAL A 137 6.18 0.40 -8.35
C VAL A 137 5.50 0.24 -9.70
N ILE A 138 6.29 0.08 -10.77
CA ILE A 138 5.77 -0.14 -12.13
C ILE A 138 4.96 -1.44 -12.18
N TYR A 139 5.51 -2.53 -11.64
CA TYR A 139 4.86 -3.84 -11.63
C TYR A 139 3.46 -3.80 -10.99
N TRP A 140 3.36 -3.29 -9.76
CA TRP A 140 2.05 -3.21 -9.08
C TRP A 140 1.10 -2.20 -9.70
N TYR A 141 1.62 -1.11 -10.28
CA TYR A 141 0.77 -0.17 -11.02
C TYR A 141 0.16 -0.81 -12.27
N GLN A 142 0.95 -1.54 -13.05
CA GLN A 142 0.45 -2.23 -14.25
C GLN A 142 -0.60 -3.30 -13.92
N LEU A 143 -0.46 -3.99 -12.79
CA LEU A 143 -1.50 -4.93 -12.32
C LEU A 143 -2.80 -4.21 -11.91
N ALA A 144 -2.68 -3.03 -11.29
CA ALA A 144 -3.83 -2.24 -10.88
C ALA A 144 -4.49 -1.47 -12.04
N CYS A 145 -3.73 -1.10 -13.05
CA CYS A 145 -4.13 -0.22 -14.16
C CYS A 145 -3.54 -0.70 -15.51
N PRO A 146 -3.94 -1.89 -16.01
CA PRO A 146 -3.31 -2.48 -17.19
C PRO A 146 -3.52 -1.67 -18.48
N GLU A 147 -4.61 -0.91 -18.57
CA GLU A 147 -4.97 -0.11 -19.74
C GLU A 147 -4.28 1.27 -19.77
N VAL A 148 -3.61 1.67 -18.68
CA VAL A 148 -3.00 3.00 -18.57
C VAL A 148 -1.54 2.97 -19.01
N ASP A 149 -1.21 3.77 -20.02
CA ASP A 149 0.17 3.97 -20.47
C ASP A 149 0.96 4.82 -19.47
N TYR A 150 1.54 4.15 -18.47
CA TYR A 150 2.32 4.77 -17.40
C TYR A 150 3.54 5.56 -17.92
N LYS A 151 4.04 5.26 -19.13
CA LYS A 151 5.20 5.96 -19.71
C LYS A 151 4.93 7.44 -19.93
N ARG A 152 3.66 7.83 -20.15
CA ARG A 152 3.26 9.24 -20.26
C ARG A 152 3.28 9.98 -18.93
N MET A 153 3.26 9.24 -17.82
CA MET A 153 3.29 9.78 -16.46
C MET A 153 4.71 9.88 -15.91
N LEU A 154 5.63 9.13 -16.52
CA LEU A 154 7.07 9.28 -16.33
C LEU A 154 7.52 10.54 -17.08
N GLY A 155 8.15 11.47 -16.37
CA GLY A 155 8.74 12.65 -17.00
C GLY A 155 9.82 12.24 -18.03
N PRO A 156 10.24 13.15 -18.92
CA PRO A 156 11.24 12.85 -19.94
C PRO A 156 12.56 12.29 -19.36
N ASP A 157 12.87 12.58 -18.09
CA ASP A 157 14.08 12.16 -17.40
C ASP A 157 13.96 10.83 -16.63
N SER A 158 12.77 10.22 -16.54
CA SER A 158 12.51 9.11 -15.62
C SER A 158 12.84 7.71 -16.17
N LEU A 159 13.30 7.60 -17.43
CA LEU A 159 13.60 6.32 -18.10
C LEU A 159 15.09 5.96 -18.11
N VAL A 160 15.93 6.72 -17.40
CA VAL A 160 17.39 6.56 -17.40
C VAL A 160 17.91 6.22 -16.00
N GLN A 161 17.54 5.08 -15.42
CA GLN A 161 18.29 4.42 -14.33
C GLN A 161 18.10 2.90 -14.37
#